data_AF-A0A3D0Z8H8-F1
#
_entry.id   AF-A0A3D0Z8H8-F1
#
_cell.length_a   1.000
_cell.length_b   1.000
_cell.length_c   1.000
_cell.angle_alpha   90.00
_cell.angle_beta   90.00
_cell.angle_gamma   90.00
#
_symmetry.space_group_name_H-M   'P 1'
#
loop_
_entity.id
_entity.type
_entity.pdbx_description
1 polymer ?
#
loop_
_entity_poly.entity_id
_entity_poly.type
_entity_poly.pdbx_seq_one_letter_code
_entity_poly.pdbx_strand_id
1 'polypeptide(L)'
;MATNVLKTADVAVIGTGHAGCEAALVSARLGCDTVVFTMNLDSVANMPCNPSVGGTAKGHLVREIDALGGEMAHAADACCLQSRMLNRGKGPAVHSLRMQIDRRAYGAWMKRRLERQPRLSLIQAEIVDIIPDGQDGWRVITRLHAEYRVKAVILATGTYLGGRIYVGDVNYEAGPDGLLPANRLGEALKRLGLPMRRFKTGTPARVNRRSIDFSGLERQEGDEPPCAFSYDTPPGFVQNKEPCHIAYTNETTKAIILENLHRSPLYSG
;
A
#
# COMPACT_ATOMS: atom_id res chain seq x y z
N MET A 1 -16.15 35.72 7.51
CA MET A 1 -16.40 34.47 8.25
C MET A 1 -16.41 33.35 7.22
N ALA A 2 -15.40 32.48 7.20
CA ALA A 2 -15.37 31.37 6.27
C ALA A 2 -16.43 30.36 6.72
N THR A 3 -17.36 30.03 5.84
CA THR A 3 -18.38 29.00 6.06
C THR A 3 -17.67 27.64 6.08
N ASN A 4 -17.22 27.21 7.27
CA ASN A 4 -16.71 25.85 7.46
C ASN A 4 -17.89 24.90 7.25
N VAL A 5 -17.93 24.21 6.11
CA VAL A 5 -18.97 23.19 5.86
C VAL A 5 -18.69 22.01 6.77
N LEU A 6 -19.43 21.93 7.89
CA LEU A 6 -19.40 20.77 8.78
C LEU A 6 -20.10 19.61 8.07
N LYS A 7 -19.32 18.62 7.62
CA LYS A 7 -19.86 17.35 7.10
C LYS A 7 -19.81 16.29 8.19
N THR A 8 -20.74 15.34 8.17
CA THR A 8 -20.80 14.25 9.15
C THR A 8 -20.60 12.90 8.47
N ALA A 9 -19.88 12.01 9.13
CA ALA A 9 -19.75 10.60 8.77
C ALA A 9 -19.61 9.76 10.05
N ASP A 10 -19.77 8.44 9.97
CA ASP A 10 -19.50 7.57 11.11
C ASP A 10 -17.99 7.35 11.27
N VAL A 11 -17.30 7.06 10.16
CA VAL A 11 -15.88 6.70 10.14
C VAL A 11 -15.10 7.60 9.17
N ALA A 12 -14.00 8.18 9.63
CA ALA A 12 -12.99 8.79 8.75
C ALA A 12 -11.77 7.87 8.63
N VAL A 13 -11.40 7.50 7.41
CA VAL A 13 -10.15 6.78 7.10
C VAL A 13 -9.15 7.74 6.48
N ILE A 14 -7.98 7.88 7.09
CA ILE A 14 -6.95 8.83 6.65
C ILE A 14 -5.83 8.07 5.94
N GLY A 15 -5.86 8.13 4.61
CA GLY A 15 -4.91 7.48 3.71
C GLY A 15 -5.55 6.35 2.92
N THR A 16 -5.23 6.28 1.62
CA THR A 16 -5.70 5.23 0.69
C THR A 16 -4.58 4.27 0.32
N GLY A 17 -3.71 3.91 1.28
CA GLY A 17 -2.83 2.76 1.14
C GLY A 17 -3.61 1.45 1.25
N HIS A 18 -2.93 0.30 1.19
CA HIS A 18 -3.57 -1.01 1.28
C HIS A 18 -4.48 -1.16 2.51
N ALA A 19 -3.98 -0.78 3.71
CA ALA A 19 -4.77 -0.83 4.94
C ALA A 19 -5.99 0.11 4.93
N GLY A 20 -5.82 1.32 4.40
CA GLY A 20 -6.91 2.31 4.33
C GLY A 20 -7.99 1.92 3.33
N CYS A 21 -7.62 1.28 2.22
CA CYS A 21 -8.61 0.77 1.27
C CYS A 21 -9.49 -0.31 1.90
N GLU A 22 -8.89 -1.31 2.56
CA GLU A 22 -9.64 -2.37 3.26
C GLU A 22 -10.50 -1.79 4.38
N ALA A 23 -9.93 -0.93 5.23
CA ALA A 23 -10.67 -0.29 6.32
C ALA A 23 -11.89 0.47 5.80
N ALA A 24 -11.73 1.28 4.75
CA ALA A 24 -12.82 2.06 4.20
C ALA A 24 -13.91 1.19 3.57
N LEU A 25 -13.52 0.18 2.78
CA LEU A 25 -14.46 -0.75 2.15
C LEU A 25 -15.24 -1.55 3.21
N VAL A 26 -14.55 -2.13 4.19
CA VAL A 26 -15.17 -2.93 5.25
C VAL A 26 -16.10 -2.08 6.11
N SER A 27 -15.68 -0.88 6.56
CA SER A 27 -16.56 0.01 7.32
C SER A 27 -17.84 0.36 6.55
N ALA A 28 -17.73 0.67 5.26
CA ALA A 28 -18.89 0.96 4.43
C ALA A 28 -19.79 -0.26 4.21
N ARG A 29 -19.21 -1.46 4.01
CA ARG A 29 -19.94 -2.73 3.86
C ARG A 29 -20.68 -3.13 5.13
N LEU A 30 -20.15 -2.78 6.30
CA LEU A 30 -20.82 -2.94 7.60
C LEU A 30 -21.93 -1.91 7.85
N GLY A 31 -22.18 -1.01 6.89
CA GLY A 31 -23.27 -0.05 6.96
C GLY A 31 -22.91 1.25 7.69
N CYS A 32 -21.62 1.59 7.84
CA CYS A 32 -21.19 2.89 8.36
C CYS A 32 -21.03 3.92 7.23
N ASP A 33 -21.45 5.17 7.45
CA ASP A 33 -21.18 6.25 6.50
C ASP A 33 -19.69 6.58 6.61
N THR A 34 -18.93 6.23 5.58
CA THR A 34 -17.47 6.25 5.62
C THR A 34 -16.93 7.31 4.68
N VAL A 35 -16.06 8.17 5.19
CA VAL A 35 -15.26 9.09 4.38
C VAL A 35 -13.81 8.64 4.40
N VAL A 36 -13.19 8.48 3.23
CA VAL A 36 -11.77 8.16 3.11
C VAL A 36 -11.04 9.29 2.40
N PHE A 37 -9.94 9.73 3.00
CA PHE A 37 -9.14 10.83 2.52
C PHE A 37 -7.85 10.35 1.89
N THR A 38 -7.46 10.99 0.78
CA THR A 38 -6.16 10.80 0.14
C THR A 38 -5.54 12.12 -0.26
N MET A 39 -4.21 12.20 -0.23
CA MET A 39 -3.48 13.34 -0.78
C MET A 39 -3.52 13.36 -2.31
N ASN A 40 -3.66 12.19 -2.95
CA ASN A 40 -3.68 12.05 -4.40
C ASN A 40 -4.54 10.84 -4.81
N LEU A 41 -5.61 11.09 -5.57
CA LEU A 41 -6.53 10.06 -6.07
C LEU A 41 -5.87 9.08 -7.05
N ASP A 42 -4.80 9.46 -7.71
CA ASP A 42 -4.06 8.60 -8.64
C ASP A 42 -3.06 7.69 -7.93
N SER A 43 -2.88 7.89 -6.61
CA SER A 43 -2.00 7.09 -5.76
C SER A 43 -2.74 6.11 -4.86
N VAL A 44 -4.05 5.90 -5.09
CA VAL A 44 -4.86 4.91 -4.37
C VAL A 44 -4.27 3.52 -4.55
N ALA A 45 -4.08 2.81 -3.43
CA ALA A 45 -3.48 1.48 -3.36
C ALA A 45 -2.16 1.34 -4.13
N ASN A 46 -1.37 2.42 -4.20
CA ASN A 46 -0.05 2.36 -4.83
C ASN A 46 0.82 1.30 -4.14
N MET A 47 1.57 0.55 -4.95
CA MET A 47 2.52 -0.47 -4.54
C MET A 47 3.97 0.05 -4.67
N PRO A 48 4.45 0.97 -3.81
CA PRO A 48 5.73 1.65 -4.01
C PRO A 48 6.96 0.73 -3.88
N CYS A 49 6.79 -0.47 -3.33
CA CYS A 49 7.85 -1.46 -3.18
C CYS A 49 7.72 -2.55 -4.26
N ASN A 50 7.56 -3.81 -3.86
CA ASN A 50 7.50 -4.93 -4.80
C ASN A 50 6.17 -4.97 -5.56
N PRO A 51 6.15 -5.18 -6.90
CA PRO A 51 4.93 -5.43 -7.67
C PRO A 51 4.37 -6.84 -7.43
N SER A 52 4.11 -7.21 -6.18
CA SER A 52 3.60 -8.55 -5.85
C SER A 52 2.64 -8.54 -4.67
N VAL A 53 1.69 -9.48 -4.68
CA VAL A 53 0.83 -9.80 -3.53
C VAL A 53 1.12 -11.24 -3.07
N GLY A 54 1.11 -11.47 -1.76
CA GLY A 54 1.41 -12.77 -1.16
C GLY A 54 2.89 -13.10 -0.97
N GLY A 55 3.22 -14.39 -0.99
CA GLY A 55 4.50 -14.96 -0.55
C GLY A 55 4.41 -15.56 0.86
N THR A 56 5.39 -16.37 1.27
CA THR A 56 5.39 -17.27 2.45
C THR A 56 4.32 -17.03 3.53
N ALA A 57 4.39 -15.94 4.30
CA ALA A 57 3.37 -15.62 5.31
C ALA A 57 2.21 -14.79 4.73
N LYS A 58 2.53 -13.86 3.81
CA LYS A 58 1.58 -12.91 3.24
C LYS A 58 0.48 -13.57 2.42
N GLY A 59 0.75 -14.70 1.77
CA GLY A 59 -0.24 -15.40 0.95
C GLY A 59 -1.41 -15.94 1.78
N HIS A 60 -1.14 -16.38 3.01
CA HIS A 60 -2.16 -16.77 3.97
C HIS A 60 -3.01 -15.57 4.38
N LEU A 61 -2.38 -14.46 4.77
CA LEU A 61 -3.08 -13.23 5.16
C LEU A 61 -3.99 -12.68 4.05
N VAL A 62 -3.59 -12.79 2.77
CA VAL A 62 -4.43 -12.35 1.65
C VAL A 62 -5.71 -13.20 1.56
N ARG A 63 -5.60 -14.52 1.77
CA ARG A 63 -6.75 -15.44 1.80
C ARG A 63 -7.63 -15.22 3.03
N GLU A 64 -7.04 -14.90 4.17
CA GLU A 64 -7.79 -14.54 5.38
C GLU A 64 -8.56 -13.23 5.19
N ILE A 65 -7.94 -12.22 4.56
CA ILE A 65 -8.62 -10.97 4.18
C ILE A 65 -9.80 -11.26 3.26
N ASP A 66 -9.62 -12.12 2.26
CA ASP A 66 -10.70 -12.55 1.35
C ASP A 66 -11.86 -13.21 2.11
N ALA A 67 -11.55 -14.16 2.99
CA ALA A 67 -12.54 -14.87 3.80
C ALA A 67 -13.33 -13.92 4.74
N LEU A 68 -12.73 -12.81 5.14
CA LEU A 68 -13.37 -11.75 5.93
C LEU A 68 -14.15 -10.73 5.07
N GLY A 69 -14.20 -10.92 3.76
CA GLY A 69 -14.91 -10.04 2.82
C GLY A 69 -14.11 -8.78 2.44
N GLY A 70 -12.77 -8.85 2.50
CA GLY A 70 -11.87 -7.82 2.00
C GLY A 70 -11.74 -7.82 0.47
N GLU A 71 -10.93 -6.93 -0.09
CA GLU A 71 -10.84 -6.70 -1.53
C GLU A 71 -9.50 -7.14 -2.16
N MET A 72 -8.45 -7.26 -1.35
CA MET A 72 -7.07 -7.49 -1.81
C MET A 72 -6.92 -8.73 -2.70
N ALA A 73 -7.62 -9.81 -2.40
CA ALA A 73 -7.55 -11.06 -3.17
C ALA A 73 -8.18 -10.92 -4.57
N HIS A 74 -9.40 -10.36 -4.65
CA HIS A 74 -10.02 -10.06 -5.95
C HIS A 74 -9.17 -9.11 -6.80
N ALA A 75 -8.58 -8.08 -6.17
CA ALA A 75 -7.70 -7.15 -6.84
C ALA A 75 -6.42 -7.84 -7.35
N ALA A 76 -5.84 -8.76 -6.57
CA ALA A 76 -4.68 -9.54 -6.98
C ALA A 76 -4.99 -10.46 -8.17
N ASP A 77 -6.13 -11.15 -8.13
CA ASP A 77 -6.56 -12.07 -9.19
C ASP A 77 -6.80 -11.31 -10.51
N ALA A 78 -7.53 -10.19 -10.45
CA ALA A 78 -7.84 -9.38 -11.63
C ALA A 78 -6.61 -8.71 -12.25
N CYS A 79 -5.56 -8.46 -11.46
CA CYS A 79 -4.36 -7.75 -11.88
C CYS A 79 -3.13 -8.68 -11.98
N CYS A 80 -3.36 -9.99 -11.96
CA CYS A 80 -2.30 -10.99 -12.00
C CYS A 80 -1.53 -10.96 -13.33
N LEU A 81 -0.20 -10.94 -13.22
CA LEU A 81 0.75 -11.15 -14.31
C LEU A 81 1.40 -12.53 -14.24
N GLN A 82 1.61 -13.05 -13.03
CA GLN A 82 2.16 -14.38 -12.79
C GLN A 82 1.70 -14.90 -11.43
N SER A 83 1.19 -16.13 -11.37
CA SER A 83 0.80 -16.84 -10.16
C SER A 83 1.75 -18.00 -9.90
N ARG A 84 2.26 -18.14 -8.66
CA ARG A 84 3.07 -19.28 -8.22
C ARG A 84 2.76 -19.69 -6.79
N MET A 85 2.65 -20.99 -6.54
CA MET A 85 2.63 -21.53 -5.19
C MET A 85 4.07 -21.73 -4.70
N LEU A 86 4.41 -21.09 -3.58
CA LEU A 86 5.71 -21.27 -2.94
C LEU A 86 5.72 -22.52 -2.06
N ASN A 87 6.91 -23.09 -1.85
CA ASN A 87 7.14 -24.25 -0.98
C ASN A 87 6.40 -25.55 -1.39
N ARG A 88 6.08 -25.73 -2.68
CA ARG A 88 5.39 -26.95 -3.17
C ARG A 88 6.12 -28.26 -2.86
N GLY A 89 7.45 -28.23 -2.73
CA GLY A 89 8.25 -29.40 -2.32
C GLY A 89 8.12 -29.77 -0.84
N LYS A 90 7.34 -29.03 -0.05
CA LYS A 90 7.05 -29.29 1.37
C LYS A 90 5.55 -29.57 1.56
N GLY A 91 5.15 -29.88 2.79
CA GLY A 91 3.75 -30.16 3.12
C GLY A 91 2.80 -28.96 2.90
N PRO A 92 1.48 -29.20 2.70
CA PRO A 92 0.50 -28.15 2.40
C PRO A 92 0.43 -27.02 3.42
N ALA A 93 0.73 -27.30 4.70
CA ALA A 93 0.71 -26.32 5.77
C ALA A 93 1.70 -25.15 5.58
N VAL A 94 2.70 -25.29 4.69
CA VAL A 94 3.68 -24.22 4.39
C VAL A 94 3.58 -23.69 2.96
N HIS A 95 2.59 -24.17 2.20
CA HIS A 95 2.31 -23.67 0.86
C HIS A 95 1.81 -22.23 0.96
N SER A 96 2.31 -21.36 0.09
CA SER A 96 1.87 -19.96 0.12
C SER A 96 1.85 -19.37 -1.27
N LEU A 97 0.68 -18.88 -1.65
CA LEU A 97 0.47 -18.28 -2.96
C LEU A 97 1.18 -16.92 -3.04
N ARG A 98 1.78 -16.65 -4.20
CA ARG A 98 2.39 -15.37 -4.54
C ARG A 98 2.04 -15.02 -5.97
N MET A 99 1.61 -13.79 -6.18
CA MET A 99 1.37 -13.24 -7.51
C MET A 99 2.26 -12.03 -7.79
N GLN A 100 2.79 -11.95 -9.01
CA GLN A 100 3.26 -10.70 -9.58
C GLN A 100 2.06 -9.94 -10.14
N ILE A 101 2.02 -8.64 -9.89
CA ILE A 101 0.84 -7.81 -10.09
C ILE A 101 1.19 -6.64 -11.00
N ASP A 102 0.30 -6.33 -11.95
CA ASP A 102 0.33 -5.06 -12.66
C ASP A 102 -0.03 -3.94 -11.67
N ARG A 103 0.98 -3.16 -11.27
CA ARG A 103 0.83 -2.08 -10.28
C ARG A 103 -0.19 -1.02 -10.68
N ARG A 104 -0.28 -0.68 -11.97
CA ARG A 104 -1.19 0.36 -12.46
C ARG A 104 -2.61 -0.16 -12.49
N ALA A 105 -2.79 -1.38 -12.99
CA ALA A 105 -4.09 -2.05 -12.98
C ALA A 105 -4.61 -2.25 -11.55
N TYR A 106 -3.75 -2.62 -10.60
CA TYR A 106 -4.10 -2.81 -9.20
C TYR A 106 -4.61 -1.52 -8.54
N GLY A 107 -3.87 -0.41 -8.71
CA GLY A 107 -4.32 0.90 -8.21
C GLY A 107 -5.67 1.33 -8.82
N ALA A 108 -5.83 1.15 -10.14
CA ALA A 108 -7.08 1.45 -10.84
C ALA A 108 -8.24 0.56 -10.38
N TRP A 109 -7.99 -0.72 -10.11
CA TRP A 109 -8.97 -1.66 -9.56
C TRP A 109 -9.46 -1.18 -8.20
N MET A 110 -8.55 -0.95 -7.27
CA MET A 110 -8.87 -0.53 -5.91
C MET A 110 -9.58 0.82 -5.87
N LYS A 111 -9.13 1.80 -6.67
CA LYS A 111 -9.78 3.10 -6.82
C LYS A 111 -11.23 2.95 -7.26
N ARG A 112 -11.48 2.17 -8.31
CA ARG A 112 -12.84 1.89 -8.80
C ARG A 112 -13.72 1.22 -7.73
N ARG A 113 -13.16 0.32 -6.92
CA ARG A 113 -13.91 -0.35 -5.85
C ARG A 113 -14.31 0.62 -4.75
N LEU A 114 -13.42 1.53 -4.34
CA LEU A 114 -13.76 2.60 -3.42
C LEU A 114 -14.83 3.54 -4.00
N GLU A 115 -14.64 4.03 -5.22
CA GLU A 115 -15.56 4.98 -5.87
C GLU A 115 -16.99 4.43 -6.06
N ARG A 116 -17.13 3.12 -6.19
CA ARG A 116 -18.42 2.45 -6.43
C ARG A 116 -19.05 1.85 -5.17
N GLN A 117 -18.36 1.88 -4.03
CA GLN A 117 -18.86 1.30 -2.79
C GLN A 117 -19.96 2.20 -2.20
N PRO A 118 -21.20 1.71 -2.01
CA PRO A 118 -22.23 2.46 -1.33
C PRO A 118 -21.79 2.87 0.09
N ARG A 119 -22.27 4.04 0.54
CA ARG A 119 -21.93 4.64 1.86
C ARG A 119 -20.45 4.98 2.04
N LEU A 120 -19.67 5.05 0.95
CA LEU A 120 -18.26 5.45 0.96
C LEU A 120 -18.04 6.69 0.10
N SER A 121 -17.46 7.73 0.69
CA SER A 121 -17.00 8.93 -0.02
C SER A 121 -15.48 8.98 -0.09
N LEU A 122 -14.91 8.90 -1.30
CA LEU A 122 -13.48 9.06 -1.54
C LEU A 122 -13.17 10.53 -1.85
N ILE A 123 -12.33 11.17 -1.02
CA ILE A 123 -12.06 12.61 -1.10
C ILE A 123 -10.56 12.87 -1.21
N GLN A 124 -10.17 13.69 -2.19
CA GLN A 124 -8.80 14.21 -2.24
C GLN A 124 -8.67 15.39 -1.28
N ALA A 125 -8.05 15.18 -0.13
CA ALA A 125 -7.72 16.22 0.82
C ALA A 125 -6.57 15.78 1.72
N GLU A 126 -5.66 16.71 2.02
CA GLU A 126 -4.69 16.53 3.09
C GLU A 126 -5.36 16.81 4.44
N ILE A 127 -5.37 15.83 5.33
CA ILE A 127 -5.77 16.02 6.72
C ILE A 127 -4.59 16.61 7.48
N VAL A 128 -4.83 17.69 8.23
CA VAL A 128 -3.79 18.43 8.96
C VAL A 128 -4.00 18.46 10.45
N ASP A 129 -5.21 18.16 10.93
CA ASP A 129 -5.51 18.10 12.35
C ASP A 129 -6.62 17.08 12.67
N ILE A 130 -6.56 16.53 13.87
CA ILE A 130 -7.58 15.64 14.44
C ILE A 130 -7.73 16.05 15.89
N ILE A 131 -8.96 16.43 16.28
CA ILE A 131 -9.23 16.92 17.63
C ILE A 131 -10.46 16.22 18.22
N PRO A 132 -10.50 15.95 19.54
CA PRO A 132 -11.69 15.46 20.19
C PRO A 132 -12.88 16.41 19.99
N ASP A 133 -14.08 15.85 19.88
CA ASP A 133 -15.34 16.57 19.70
C ASP A 133 -16.41 16.12 20.71
N GLY A 134 -16.34 16.71 21.90
CA GLY A 134 -17.19 16.31 23.03
C GLY A 134 -16.74 14.99 23.65
N GLN A 135 -17.70 14.19 24.14
CA GLN A 135 -17.40 12.93 24.83
C GLN A 135 -17.14 11.75 23.88
N ASP A 136 -17.80 11.68 22.72
CA ASP A 136 -17.84 10.48 21.88
C ASP A 136 -17.58 10.74 20.38
N GLY A 137 -16.68 11.66 20.05
CA GLY A 137 -16.41 11.98 18.64
C GLY A 137 -15.10 12.69 18.37
N TRP A 138 -14.83 12.88 17.09
CA TRP A 138 -13.64 13.51 16.56
C TRP A 138 -14.00 14.49 15.47
N ARG A 139 -13.25 15.59 15.38
CA ARG A 139 -13.20 16.45 14.21
C ARG A 139 -11.93 16.20 13.44
N VAL A 140 -12.07 15.94 12.15
CA VAL A 140 -10.98 15.79 11.19
C VAL A 140 -10.95 17.04 10.33
N ILE A 141 -9.80 17.72 10.31
CA ILE A 141 -9.64 19.03 9.68
C ILE A 141 -8.72 18.89 8.46
N THR A 142 -9.24 19.32 7.31
CA THR A 142 -8.46 19.35 6.07
C THR A 142 -7.57 20.59 6.01
N ARG A 143 -6.55 20.57 5.15
CA ARG A 143 -5.67 21.73 4.90
C ARG A 143 -6.41 22.97 4.41
N LEU A 144 -7.57 22.78 3.78
CA LEU A 144 -8.44 23.86 3.30
C LEU A 144 -9.49 24.28 4.33
N HIS A 145 -9.31 23.90 5.60
CA HIS A 145 -10.19 24.24 6.72
C HIS A 145 -11.61 23.65 6.64
N ALA A 146 -11.88 22.71 5.73
CA ALA A 146 -13.09 21.91 5.81
C ALA A 146 -13.02 20.97 7.03
N GLU A 147 -14.13 20.85 7.76
CA GLU A 147 -14.25 20.08 8.99
C GLU A 147 -15.22 18.91 8.82
N TYR A 148 -14.81 17.74 9.29
CA TYR A 148 -15.63 16.54 9.29
C TYR A 148 -15.80 16.06 10.73
N ARG A 149 -17.05 15.98 11.19
CA ARG A 149 -17.39 15.36 12.48
C ARG A 149 -17.63 13.87 12.28
N VAL A 150 -16.89 13.05 13.01
CA VAL A 150 -16.96 11.59 12.94
C VAL A 150 -16.95 10.92 14.30
N LYS A 151 -17.43 9.69 14.37
CA LYS A 151 -17.41 8.87 15.61
C LYS A 151 -16.08 8.17 15.79
N ALA A 152 -15.46 7.73 14.69
CA ALA A 152 -14.18 7.03 14.71
C ALA A 152 -13.24 7.54 13.61
N VAL A 153 -11.94 7.49 13.89
CA VAL A 153 -10.87 7.82 12.95
C VAL A 153 -9.90 6.64 12.82
N ILE A 154 -9.65 6.20 11.59
CA ILE A 154 -8.67 5.16 11.26
C ILE A 154 -7.48 5.82 10.56
N LEU A 155 -6.30 5.72 11.17
CA LEU A 155 -5.06 6.25 10.62
C LEU A 155 -4.35 5.18 9.75
N ALA A 156 -4.30 5.41 8.44
CA ALA A 156 -3.65 4.54 7.46
C ALA A 156 -2.64 5.33 6.61
N THR A 157 -1.80 6.14 7.28
CA THR A 157 -0.94 7.16 6.67
C THR A 157 0.29 6.62 5.94
N GLY A 158 0.56 5.30 6.03
CA GLY A 158 1.70 4.66 5.36
C GLY A 158 3.04 5.35 5.69
N THR A 159 3.87 5.57 4.68
CA THR A 159 5.18 6.22 4.83
C THR A 159 5.14 7.74 4.59
N TYR A 160 3.96 8.37 4.64
CA TYR A 160 3.81 9.81 4.40
C TYR A 160 4.07 10.65 5.66
N LEU A 161 3.75 10.13 6.85
CA LEU A 161 3.81 10.88 8.11
C LEU A 161 5.26 11.22 8.47
N GLY A 162 5.63 12.51 8.36
CA GLY A 162 7.02 12.95 8.55
C GLY A 162 8.02 12.24 7.61
N GLY A 163 7.56 11.88 6.41
CA GLY A 163 8.31 11.11 5.42
C GLY A 163 9.61 11.79 4.99
N ARG A 164 10.70 11.02 4.95
CA ARG A 164 12.01 11.47 4.46
C ARG A 164 12.61 10.41 3.57
N ILE A 165 13.16 10.85 2.44
CA ILE A 165 13.88 10.02 1.48
C ILE A 165 15.37 10.17 1.72
N TYR A 166 16.11 9.06 1.53
CA TYR A 166 17.55 8.97 1.69
C TYR A 166 18.14 8.27 0.47
N VAL A 167 19.07 8.92 -0.23
CA VAL A 167 19.79 8.40 -1.40
C VAL A 167 21.27 8.77 -1.27
N GLY A 168 22.08 7.84 -0.76
CA GLY A 168 23.45 8.13 -0.37
C GLY A 168 23.48 9.25 0.67
N ASP A 169 24.27 10.29 0.37
CA ASP A 169 24.43 11.48 1.22
C ASP A 169 23.26 12.47 1.10
N VAL A 170 22.37 12.27 0.12
CA VAL A 170 21.22 13.15 -0.12
C VAL A 170 20.04 12.70 0.72
N ASN A 171 19.41 13.64 1.43
CA ASN A 171 18.14 13.41 2.09
C ASN A 171 17.22 14.63 1.97
N TYR A 172 15.92 14.37 1.84
CA TYR A 172 14.89 15.40 1.70
C TYR A 172 13.53 14.90 2.17
N GLU A 173 12.61 15.81 2.48
CA GLU A 173 11.26 15.46 2.89
C GLU A 173 10.40 15.08 1.69
N ALA A 174 9.83 13.87 1.72
CA ALA A 174 8.93 13.37 0.69
C ALA A 174 8.21 12.11 1.18
N GLY A 175 7.00 11.91 0.67
CA GLY A 175 6.32 10.62 0.65
C GLY A 175 6.79 9.74 -0.51
N PRO A 176 6.15 8.57 -0.72
CA PRO A 176 6.40 7.70 -1.86
C PRO A 176 6.30 8.43 -3.21
N ASP A 177 7.14 8.02 -4.15
CA ASP A 177 7.09 8.47 -5.56
C ASP A 177 7.12 10.01 -5.74
N GLY A 178 7.76 10.73 -4.82
CA GLY A 178 7.92 12.19 -4.90
C GLY A 178 6.70 12.99 -4.42
N LEU A 179 5.71 12.33 -3.81
CA LEU A 179 4.56 13.00 -3.23
C LEU A 179 4.94 13.80 -1.98
N LEU A 180 4.10 14.77 -1.62
CA LEU A 180 4.30 15.58 -0.43
C LEU A 180 4.19 14.72 0.85
N PRO A 181 5.03 14.99 1.88
CA PRO A 181 4.90 14.34 3.17
C PRO A 181 3.74 14.95 3.99
N ALA A 182 3.17 14.17 4.90
CA ALA A 182 2.10 14.59 5.81
C ALA A 182 2.67 15.16 7.13
N ASN A 183 3.40 16.28 7.05
CA ASN A 183 4.09 16.85 8.22
C ASN A 183 3.11 17.42 9.26
N ARG A 184 2.08 18.14 8.82
CA ARG A 184 1.11 18.81 9.72
C ARG A 184 0.32 17.82 10.57
N LEU A 185 -0.13 16.73 9.95
CA LEU A 185 -0.79 15.63 10.67
C LEU A 185 0.14 15.02 11.71
N GLY A 186 1.43 14.87 11.40
CA GLY A 186 2.42 14.36 12.36
C GLY A 186 2.50 15.23 13.62
N GLU A 187 2.52 16.55 13.47
CA GLU A 187 2.50 17.47 14.61
C GLU A 187 1.17 17.46 15.35
N ALA A 188 0.04 17.31 14.66
CA ALA A 188 -1.28 17.14 15.29
C ALA A 188 -1.35 15.90 16.19
N LEU A 189 -0.88 14.75 15.69
CA LEU A 189 -0.85 13.51 16.46
C LEU A 189 0.07 13.61 17.70
N LYS A 190 1.18 14.35 17.61
CA LYS A 190 2.02 14.65 18.78
C LYS A 190 1.29 15.52 19.80
N ARG A 191 0.52 16.54 19.36
CA ARG A 191 -0.31 17.36 20.26
C ARG A 191 -1.39 16.54 20.97
N LEU A 192 -1.90 15.48 20.33
CA LEU A 192 -2.80 14.51 20.96
C LEU A 192 -2.11 13.59 21.99
N GLY A 193 -0.80 13.70 22.18
CA GLY A 193 -0.05 12.89 23.14
C GLY A 193 0.28 11.47 22.66
N LEU A 194 0.14 11.18 21.35
CA LEU A 194 0.48 9.86 20.83
C LEU A 194 2.00 9.64 20.78
N PRO A 195 2.52 8.48 21.24
CA PRO A 195 3.94 8.19 21.17
C PRO A 195 4.37 7.97 19.72
N MET A 196 5.38 8.72 19.28
CA MET A 196 5.88 8.69 17.91
C MET A 196 7.25 8.02 17.83
N ARG A 197 7.45 7.17 16.82
CA ARG A 197 8.74 6.56 16.47
C ARG A 197 8.99 6.67 14.96
N ARG A 198 10.26 6.63 14.57
CA ARG A 198 10.66 6.63 13.15
C ARG A 198 11.15 5.24 12.76
N PHE A 199 10.58 4.70 11.68
CA PHE A 199 11.08 3.51 11.01
C PHE A 199 11.69 3.88 9.66
N LYS A 200 12.59 3.02 9.17
CA LYS A 200 13.23 3.16 7.87
C LYS A 200 13.10 1.86 7.09
N THR A 201 12.88 1.99 5.80
CA THR A 201 12.73 0.89 4.85
C THR A 201 13.37 1.33 3.52
N GLY A 202 13.89 0.37 2.75
CA GLY A 202 14.50 0.59 1.44
C GLY A 202 13.67 0.00 0.31
N THR A 203 13.88 0.50 -0.90
CA THR A 203 13.34 -0.08 -2.13
C THR A 203 14.44 -0.15 -3.19
N PRO A 204 14.47 -1.19 -4.04
CA PRO A 204 15.42 -1.25 -5.14
C PRO A 204 15.14 -0.18 -6.20
N ALA A 205 16.16 0.18 -6.98
CA ALA A 205 15.98 1.02 -8.16
C ALA A 205 15.02 0.37 -9.17
N ARG A 206 14.37 1.20 -9.99
CA ARG A 206 13.59 0.72 -11.16
C ARG A 206 14.47 0.81 -12.40
N VAL A 207 14.54 -0.27 -13.16
CA VAL A 207 15.41 -0.41 -14.35
C VAL A 207 14.55 -0.47 -15.61
N ASN A 208 15.03 0.11 -16.70
CA ASN A 208 14.36 0.05 -18.00
C ASN A 208 14.47 -1.37 -18.58
N ARG A 209 13.33 -2.03 -18.86
CA ARG A 209 13.29 -3.38 -19.44
C ARG A 209 14.12 -3.50 -20.73
N ARG A 210 14.20 -2.44 -21.54
CA ARG A 210 14.93 -2.45 -22.82
C ARG A 210 16.45 -2.44 -22.66
N SER A 211 16.96 -2.10 -21.48
CA SER A 211 18.41 -2.07 -21.21
C SER A 211 18.92 -3.35 -20.55
N ILE A 212 18.10 -4.40 -20.48
CA ILE A 212 18.45 -5.68 -19.85
C ILE A 212 18.64 -6.71 -20.96
N ASP A 213 19.79 -7.38 -20.97
CA ASP A 213 19.99 -8.60 -21.74
C ASP A 213 19.44 -9.79 -20.94
N PHE A 214 18.41 -10.44 -21.49
CA PHE A 214 17.74 -11.58 -20.86
C PHE A 214 18.31 -12.93 -21.31
N SER A 215 19.18 -12.97 -22.33
CA SER A 215 19.63 -14.21 -22.97
C SER A 215 20.33 -15.19 -22.02
N GLY A 216 21.05 -14.68 -21.02
CA GLY A 216 21.78 -15.46 -20.02
C GLY A 216 21.08 -15.62 -18.67
N LEU A 217 19.83 -15.14 -18.52
CA LEU A 217 19.10 -15.20 -17.25
C LEU A 217 18.19 -16.43 -17.18
N GLU A 218 18.09 -17.02 -16.00
CA GLU A 218 17.13 -18.10 -15.77
C GLU A 218 15.70 -17.53 -15.82
N ARG A 219 14.91 -18.01 -16.76
CA ARG A 219 13.50 -17.65 -16.91
C ARG A 219 12.65 -18.50 -15.97
N GLN A 220 11.86 -17.83 -15.13
CA GLN A 220 10.99 -18.43 -14.12
C GLN A 220 9.52 -18.22 -14.48
N GLU A 221 8.85 -19.31 -14.88
CA GLU A 221 7.43 -19.33 -15.22
C GLU A 221 6.50 -19.37 -14.00
N GLY A 222 5.23 -19.03 -14.26
CA GLY A 222 4.13 -19.26 -13.34
C GLY A 222 3.74 -20.75 -13.25
N ASP A 223 2.90 -21.09 -12.29
CA ASP A 223 2.33 -22.44 -12.17
C ASP A 223 1.23 -22.65 -13.23
N GLU A 224 1.14 -23.85 -13.81
CA GLU A 224 0.07 -24.27 -14.74
C GLU A 224 -0.69 -25.48 -14.16
N PRO A 225 -2.02 -25.37 -13.91
CA PRO A 225 -2.82 -24.15 -13.99
C PRO A 225 -2.47 -23.13 -12.89
N PRO A 226 -2.67 -21.82 -13.14
CA PRO A 226 -2.49 -20.80 -12.11
C PRO A 226 -3.54 -20.93 -10.99
N CYS A 227 -3.18 -20.46 -9.80
CA CYS A 227 -4.03 -20.53 -8.61
C CYS A 227 -4.49 -19.12 -8.25
N ALA A 228 -5.79 -18.93 -8.03
CA ALA A 228 -6.37 -17.68 -7.57
C ALA A 228 -6.16 -17.47 -6.06
N PHE A 229 -6.13 -16.22 -5.61
CA PHE A 229 -6.20 -15.86 -4.20
C PHE A 229 -7.62 -15.97 -3.67
N SER A 230 -8.59 -15.36 -4.35
CA SER A 230 -9.95 -15.28 -3.85
C SER A 230 -10.68 -16.61 -4.00
N TYR A 231 -11.48 -16.96 -3.00
CA TYR A 231 -12.34 -18.14 -3.02
C TYR A 231 -13.52 -17.98 -4.01
N ASP A 232 -13.87 -16.75 -4.38
CA ASP A 232 -14.97 -16.45 -5.32
C ASP A 232 -14.51 -16.35 -6.78
N THR A 233 -13.20 -16.31 -7.02
CA THR A 233 -12.67 -16.22 -8.39
C THR A 233 -12.92 -17.54 -9.13
N PRO A 234 -13.64 -17.52 -10.28
CA PRO A 234 -13.96 -18.75 -10.98
C PRO A 234 -12.71 -19.41 -11.58
N PRO A 235 -12.69 -20.75 -11.68
CA PRO A 235 -11.59 -21.46 -12.34
C PRO A 235 -11.31 -20.93 -13.74
N GLY A 236 -10.02 -20.76 -14.07
CA GLY A 236 -9.57 -20.26 -15.38
C GLY A 236 -9.60 -18.74 -15.57
N PHE A 237 -10.07 -17.96 -14.58
CA PHE A 237 -10.03 -16.49 -14.64
C PHE A 237 -8.61 -15.93 -14.56
N VAL A 238 -7.80 -16.44 -13.63
CA VAL A 238 -6.39 -16.03 -13.50
C VAL A 238 -5.58 -16.68 -14.60
N GLN A 239 -4.70 -15.90 -15.24
CA GLN A 239 -3.81 -16.37 -16.30
C GLN A 239 -2.39 -15.83 -16.09
N ASN A 240 -1.38 -16.67 -16.34
CA ASN A 240 0.01 -16.22 -16.39
C ASN A 240 0.27 -15.49 -17.72
N LYS A 241 0.82 -14.28 -17.65
CA LYS A 241 1.05 -13.39 -18.80
C LYS A 241 2.52 -13.05 -18.97
N GLU A 242 3.29 -12.97 -17.88
CA GLU A 242 4.70 -12.59 -17.91
C GLU A 242 5.54 -13.53 -17.04
N PRO A 243 6.74 -13.93 -17.51
CA PRO A 243 7.71 -14.63 -16.68
C PRO A 243 8.46 -13.66 -15.76
N CYS A 244 9.11 -14.21 -14.73
CA CYS A 244 10.17 -13.53 -13.99
C CYS A 244 11.54 -14.02 -14.48
N HIS A 245 12.61 -13.28 -14.16
CA HIS A 245 13.97 -13.70 -14.46
C HIS A 245 14.83 -13.66 -13.20
N ILE A 246 15.72 -14.62 -13.05
CA ILE A 246 16.61 -14.76 -11.90
C ILE A 246 18.01 -14.36 -12.33
N ALA A 247 18.64 -13.53 -11.49
CA ALA A 247 20.01 -13.09 -11.63
C ALA A 247 20.70 -13.14 -10.25
N TYR A 248 22.03 -13.16 -10.26
CA TYR A 248 22.85 -13.24 -9.06
C TYR A 248 23.85 -12.10 -9.02
N THR A 249 24.12 -11.60 -7.81
CA THR A 249 25.26 -10.71 -7.56
C THR A 249 26.56 -11.51 -7.59
N ASN A 250 27.69 -10.84 -7.84
CA ASN A 250 29.02 -11.46 -7.85
C ASN A 250 30.02 -10.69 -6.97
N GLU A 251 31.27 -11.17 -6.90
CA GLU A 251 32.33 -10.54 -6.09
C GLU A 251 32.60 -9.09 -6.51
N THR A 252 32.47 -8.75 -7.80
CA THR A 252 32.58 -7.36 -8.28
C THR A 252 31.46 -6.49 -7.70
N THR A 253 30.20 -6.97 -7.70
CA THR A 253 29.08 -6.25 -7.07
C THR A 253 29.35 -6.00 -5.59
N LYS A 254 29.85 -7.02 -4.87
CA LYS A 254 30.17 -6.92 -3.45
C LYS A 254 31.31 -5.93 -3.20
N ALA A 255 32.38 -5.96 -3.98
CA ALA A 255 33.50 -5.02 -3.87
C ALA A 255 33.04 -3.57 -4.01
N ILE A 256 32.21 -3.28 -5.02
CA ILE A 256 31.63 -1.94 -5.24
C ILE A 256 30.80 -1.49 -4.03
N ILE A 257 29.96 -2.37 -3.48
CA ILE A 257 29.14 -2.05 -2.28
C ILE A 257 30.04 -1.76 -1.07
N LEU A 258 31.07 -2.57 -0.84
CA LEU A 258 31.98 -2.41 0.30
C LEU A 258 32.79 -1.11 0.23
N GLU A 259 33.30 -0.76 -0.96
CA GLU A 259 34.02 0.49 -1.20
C GLU A 259 33.14 1.72 -0.90
N ASN A 260 31.82 1.62 -1.15
CA ASN A 260 30.88 2.73 -1.02
C ASN A 260 30.01 2.68 0.24
N LEU A 261 30.25 1.74 1.17
CA LEU A 261 29.38 1.52 2.32
C LEU A 261 29.26 2.75 3.23
N HIS A 262 30.34 3.54 3.32
CA HIS A 262 30.42 4.78 4.09
C HIS A 262 29.41 5.86 3.66
N ARG A 263 28.86 5.76 2.44
CA ARG A 263 27.85 6.67 1.90
C ARG A 263 26.42 6.21 2.22
N SER A 264 26.26 5.05 2.83
CA SER A 264 24.95 4.49 3.14
C SER A 264 24.39 5.09 4.43
N PRO A 265 23.21 5.73 4.40
CA PRO A 265 22.58 6.29 5.59
C PRO A 265 22.03 5.22 6.54
N LEU A 266 22.28 3.93 6.27
CA LEU A 266 22.01 2.81 7.18
C LEU A 266 23.20 2.49 8.10
N TYR A 267 24.41 2.95 7.75
CA TYR A 267 25.64 2.71 8.52
C TYR A 267 26.23 3.99 9.13
N SER A 268 25.80 5.16 8.65
CA SER A 268 26.19 6.47 9.21
C SER A 268 25.28 6.94 10.37
N GLY A 269 24.97 6.04 11.31
CA GLY A 269 24.09 6.31 12.46
C GLY A 269 23.84 5.10 13.33
#